data_AF-A0A3E1EK23-F1
#
_entry.id   AF-A0A3E1EK23-F1
#
_cell.length_a   1.000
_cell.length_b   1.000
_cell.length_c   1.000
_cell.angle_alpha   90.00
_cell.angle_beta   90.00
_cell.angle_gamma   90.00
#
_symmetry.space_group_name_H-M   'P 1'
#
loop_
_entity.id
_entity.type
_entity.pdbx_description
1 polymer ?
#
loop_
_entity_poly.entity_id
_entity_poly.type
_entity_poly.pdbx_seq_one_letter_code
_entity_poly.pdbx_strand_id
1 'polypeptide(L)'
;MNQTRRRFLQASTLLAAALPLAKLRLTGAEPAVTPAVVPSGGTKAGPLREILFTPGNTAERKNSYDRFEPMQKSTLNPVFTAEQPWEQSGLDWGSVIRSRLDGKFKFFYSTEFPGHVEGAVLIDNSMQGKKHCVVCYAESDDGLHWRRPALNRHFADQFPNNNIILHWPAYFNDSVSVIEDWHERDPARRY
;
A
#
# COMPACT_ATOMS: atom_id res chain seq x y z
N MET A 1 -24.69 31.35 -28.70
CA MET A 1 -24.82 31.80 -27.30
C MET A 1 -23.43 31.78 -26.66
N ASN A 2 -22.78 32.95 -26.66
CA ASN A 2 -21.68 33.46 -25.81
C ASN A 2 -20.63 32.45 -25.32
N GLN A 3 -19.42 32.37 -25.89
CA GLN A 3 -18.29 33.27 -25.59
C GLN A 3 -18.28 33.85 -24.17
N THR A 4 -17.59 33.19 -23.26
CA THR A 4 -16.83 33.75 -22.10
C THR A 4 -16.27 32.52 -21.37
N ARG A 5 -14.95 32.27 -21.33
CA ARG A 5 -13.96 32.96 -20.50
C ARG A 5 -12.56 32.59 -21.02
N ARG A 6 -11.93 33.51 -21.75
CA ARG A 6 -10.46 33.62 -21.86
C ARG A 6 -10.02 34.77 -20.95
N ARG A 7 -8.79 34.66 -20.44
CA ARG A 7 -7.90 35.69 -19.86
C ARG A 7 -7.89 35.80 -18.33
N PHE A 8 -6.84 35.25 -17.74
CA PHE A 8 -6.13 35.69 -16.52
C PHE A 8 -4.93 34.71 -16.43
N LEU A 9 -3.65 35.03 -16.53
CA LEU A 9 -2.83 36.25 -16.45
C LEU A 9 -1.56 36.02 -17.30
N GLN A 10 -1.12 37.03 -18.05
CA GLN A 10 0.25 37.15 -18.54
C GLN A 10 0.77 38.54 -18.17
N ALA A 11 2.04 38.55 -17.72
CA ALA A 11 3.01 39.65 -17.68
C ALA A 11 2.85 40.76 -16.64
N SER A 12 3.87 40.89 -15.79
CA SER A 12 4.52 42.19 -15.55
C SER A 12 5.97 42.01 -15.11
N THR A 13 6.83 42.72 -15.82
CA THR A 13 8.30 42.77 -15.83
C THR A 13 8.92 43.58 -14.69
N LEU A 14 10.18 43.22 -14.39
CA LEU A 14 11.34 44.04 -14.01
C LEU A 14 11.10 45.42 -13.37
N LEU A 15 11.59 45.59 -12.13
CA LEU A 15 12.15 46.86 -11.68
C LEU A 15 13.48 46.60 -10.94
N ALA A 16 14.56 47.12 -11.50
CA ALA A 16 15.87 47.18 -10.88
C ALA A 16 15.92 48.36 -9.90
N ALA A 17 16.52 48.14 -8.73
CA ALA A 17 17.01 49.22 -7.86
C ALA A 17 18.38 48.81 -7.32
N ALA A 18 19.34 49.72 -7.46
CA ALA A 18 20.75 49.54 -7.16
C ALA A 18 21.10 49.92 -5.70
N LEU A 19 22.29 49.45 -5.29
CA LEU A 19 23.18 49.87 -4.18
C LEU A 19 23.10 49.08 -2.85
N PRO A 20 24.20 48.98 -2.07
CA PRO A 20 25.62 48.89 -2.44
C PRO A 20 26.32 47.65 -1.83
N LEU A 21 27.50 47.32 -2.37
CA LEU A 21 28.38 46.25 -1.87
C LEU A 21 28.74 46.45 -0.38
N ALA A 22 28.37 45.48 0.46
CA ALA A 22 29.02 45.24 1.75
C ALA A 22 29.66 43.86 1.74
N LYS A 23 30.98 43.84 2.03
CA LYS A 23 31.86 42.67 2.03
C LYS A 23 31.36 41.62 3.03
N LEU A 24 30.89 40.47 2.54
CA LEU A 24 30.84 39.24 3.32
C LEU A 24 31.83 38.25 2.70
N ARG A 25 32.92 37.99 3.42
CA ARG A 25 33.85 36.90 3.10
C ARG A 25 33.11 35.58 3.34
N LEU A 26 32.70 34.92 2.27
CA LEU A 26 32.37 33.50 2.31
C LEU A 26 33.67 32.71 2.14
N THR A 27 33.97 31.93 3.17
CA THR A 27 35.02 30.91 3.19
C THR A 27 34.86 29.94 2.02
N GLY A 28 35.97 29.53 1.42
CA GLY A 28 36.03 28.83 0.14
C GLY A 28 35.11 27.62 0.03
N ALA A 29 34.34 27.58 -1.06
CA ALA A 29 33.69 26.37 -1.53
C ALA A 29 34.77 25.42 -2.07
N GLU A 30 34.72 24.15 -1.64
CA GLU A 30 35.41 23.06 -2.32
C GLU A 30 35.06 23.06 -3.83
N PRO A 31 36.00 22.71 -4.72
CA PRO A 31 35.69 22.64 -6.14
C PRO A 31 34.58 21.60 -6.35
N ALA A 32 33.51 22.05 -7.01
CA ALA A 32 32.41 21.20 -7.44
C ALA A 32 32.98 20.01 -8.24
N VAL A 33 32.65 18.79 -7.80
CA VAL A 33 32.97 17.56 -8.53
C VAL A 33 32.31 17.66 -9.90
N THR A 34 33.12 17.66 -10.96
CA THR A 34 32.66 17.62 -12.34
C THR A 34 31.79 16.38 -12.52
N PRO A 35 30.51 16.48 -12.92
CA PRO A 35 29.71 15.29 -13.18
C PRO A 35 30.33 14.53 -14.36
N ALA A 36 30.46 13.21 -14.19
CA ALA A 36 30.95 12.35 -15.25
C ALA A 36 30.02 12.44 -16.47
N VAL A 37 30.62 12.61 -17.66
CA VAL A 37 29.89 12.61 -18.94
C VAL A 37 29.31 11.22 -19.15
N VAL A 38 27.98 11.13 -19.16
CA VAL A 38 27.26 9.91 -19.58
C VAL A 38 27.44 9.77 -21.09
N PRO A 39 27.88 8.61 -21.63
CA PRO A 39 27.94 8.43 -23.07
C PRO A 39 26.52 8.44 -23.63
N SER A 40 26.24 9.38 -24.53
CA SER A 40 25.03 9.40 -25.35
C SER A 40 25.12 8.30 -26.42
N GLY A 41 25.04 7.05 -25.99
CA GLY A 41 24.84 5.90 -26.87
C GLY A 41 23.35 5.66 -27.03
N GLY A 42 22.79 6.12 -28.16
CA GLY A 42 21.38 5.92 -28.48
C GLY A 42 21.03 4.43 -28.59
N THR A 43 20.32 3.91 -27.61
CA THR A 43 19.55 2.66 -27.73
C THR A 43 18.07 3.03 -27.78
N LYS A 44 17.39 2.53 -28.81
CA LYS A 44 15.96 2.79 -29.09
C LYS A 44 15.13 2.52 -27.84
N ALA A 45 14.30 3.49 -27.47
CA ALA A 45 13.37 3.40 -26.35
C ALA A 45 12.33 2.29 -26.58
N GLY A 46 12.67 1.07 -26.14
CA GLY A 46 11.67 0.07 -25.81
C GLY A 46 10.91 0.50 -24.53
N PRO A 47 9.77 -0.13 -24.21
CA PRO A 47 9.05 0.19 -22.99
C PRO A 47 10.00 0.06 -21.78
N LEU A 48 9.98 1.06 -20.88
CA LEU A 48 10.74 1.05 -19.64
C LEU A 48 10.46 -0.26 -18.89
N ARG A 49 11.45 -1.16 -18.85
CA ARG A 49 11.41 -2.43 -18.10
C ARG A 49 12.03 -2.29 -16.72
N GLU A 50 12.03 -1.09 -16.15
CA GLU A 50 12.71 -0.84 -14.89
C GLU A 50 11.70 -0.72 -13.75
N ILE A 51 11.89 -1.58 -12.75
CA ILE A 51 11.15 -1.56 -11.50
C ILE A 51 11.61 -0.32 -10.72
N LEU A 52 10.66 0.43 -10.15
CA LEU A 52 10.87 1.71 -9.44
C LEU A 52 11.99 1.67 -8.39
N PHE A 53 12.31 0.49 -7.85
CA PHE A 53 13.36 0.27 -6.84
C PHE A 53 14.38 -0.77 -7.28
N THR A 54 14.96 -0.62 -8.47
CA THR A 54 16.08 -1.46 -8.90
C THR A 54 17.39 -0.93 -8.30
N PRO A 55 18.29 -1.77 -7.77
CA PRO A 55 19.58 -1.32 -7.23
C PRO A 55 20.38 -0.43 -8.21
N GLY A 56 20.25 -0.65 -9.52
CA GLY A 56 20.89 0.15 -10.57
C GLY A 56 20.42 1.61 -10.65
N ASN A 57 19.23 1.93 -10.14
CA ASN A 57 18.66 3.28 -10.10
C ASN A 57 18.78 3.95 -8.73
N THR A 58 19.47 3.30 -7.79
CA THR A 58 19.71 3.89 -6.47
C THR A 58 20.86 4.89 -6.56
N ALA A 59 20.55 6.18 -6.55
CA ALA A 59 21.56 7.25 -6.65
C ALA A 59 22.51 7.29 -5.44
N GLU A 60 22.04 6.90 -4.25
CA GLU A 60 22.85 6.83 -3.04
C GLU A 60 22.28 5.78 -2.06
N ARG A 61 23.16 5.04 -1.38
CA ARG A 61 22.83 4.23 -0.19
C ARG A 61 23.69 4.70 0.96
N LYS A 62 23.07 5.09 2.07
CA LYS A 62 23.79 5.52 3.29
C LYS A 62 23.31 4.69 4.47
N ASN A 63 24.24 4.01 5.14
CA ASN A 63 23.97 3.12 6.27
C ASN A 63 22.93 2.02 5.98
N SER A 64 22.87 1.54 4.74
CA SER A 64 22.01 0.42 4.34
C SER A 64 22.79 -0.89 4.41
N TYR A 65 22.23 -1.89 5.07
CA TYR A 65 22.82 -3.23 5.18
C TYR A 65 21.74 -4.24 4.80
N ASP A 66 22.05 -5.12 3.85
CA ASP A 66 21.21 -6.26 3.53
C ASP A 66 21.62 -7.41 4.47
N ARG A 67 20.81 -7.68 5.49
CA ARG A 67 21.03 -8.79 6.43
C ARG A 67 20.05 -9.92 6.12
N PHE A 68 20.56 -10.94 5.44
CA PHE A 68 19.82 -12.17 5.17
C PHE A 68 20.20 -13.22 6.21
N GLU A 69 19.34 -13.40 7.22
CA GLU A 69 19.44 -14.55 8.11
C GLU A 69 18.80 -15.77 7.44
N PRO A 70 19.34 -17.00 7.63
CA PRO A 70 18.67 -18.22 7.17
C PRO A 70 17.22 -18.23 7.67
N MET A 71 16.26 -18.35 6.77
CA MET A 71 14.84 -18.37 7.14
C MET A 71 14.53 -19.65 7.90
N GLN A 72 14.46 -19.57 9.23
CA GLN A 72 14.06 -20.68 10.09
C GLN A 72 12.56 -20.58 10.39
N LYS A 73 11.84 -21.68 10.17
CA LYS A 73 10.43 -21.75 10.57
C LYS A 73 10.32 -21.74 12.09
N SER A 74 9.42 -20.91 12.62
CA SER A 74 9.08 -20.94 14.03
C SER A 74 8.54 -22.31 14.44
N THR A 75 8.93 -22.79 15.62
CA THR A 75 8.35 -23.98 16.26
C THR A 75 6.91 -23.75 16.73
N LEU A 76 6.44 -22.50 16.75
CA LEU A 76 5.07 -22.12 17.12
C LEU A 76 4.09 -22.17 15.94
N ASN A 77 4.53 -22.57 14.75
CA ASN A 77 3.63 -22.67 13.60
C ASN A 77 2.62 -23.84 13.76
N PRO A 78 1.36 -23.67 13.32
CA PRO A 78 0.79 -22.43 12.77
C PRO A 78 0.39 -21.43 13.86
N VAL A 79 0.66 -20.15 13.63
CA VAL A 79 0.26 -19.07 14.56
C VAL A 79 -1.16 -18.55 14.29
N PHE A 80 -1.73 -18.87 13.13
CA PHE A 80 -3.09 -18.50 12.75
C PHE A 80 -3.65 -19.49 11.74
N THR A 81 -4.87 -19.99 11.96
CA THR A 81 -5.56 -20.98 11.12
C THR A 81 -7.00 -20.60 10.89
N ALA A 82 -7.63 -21.10 9.82
CA ALA A 82 -9.07 -20.93 9.64
C ALA A 82 -9.83 -21.72 10.72
N GLU A 83 -10.72 -21.05 11.42
CA GLU A 83 -11.51 -21.56 12.56
C GLU A 83 -12.98 -21.15 12.47
N GLN A 84 -13.32 -20.20 11.60
CA GLN A 84 -14.63 -19.57 11.56
C GLN A 84 -15.47 -20.02 10.35
N PRO A 85 -16.81 -20.02 10.44
CA PRO A 85 -17.69 -20.50 9.36
C PRO A 85 -17.58 -19.76 8.03
N TRP A 86 -17.12 -18.50 8.04
CA TRP A 86 -16.88 -17.70 6.83
C TRP A 86 -15.49 -17.95 6.21
N GLU A 87 -14.61 -18.70 6.88
CA GLU A 87 -13.24 -18.98 6.42
C GLU A 87 -13.17 -20.29 5.62
N GLN A 88 -14.14 -20.56 4.74
CA GLN A 88 -14.36 -21.88 4.13
C GLN A 88 -13.25 -22.30 3.16
N SER A 89 -12.63 -21.37 2.43
CA SER A 89 -11.44 -21.67 1.62
C SER A 89 -10.17 -21.84 2.43
N GLY A 90 -10.21 -21.53 3.73
CA GLY A 90 -9.02 -21.32 4.52
C GLY A 90 -8.62 -19.85 4.57
N LEU A 91 -7.34 -19.62 4.89
CA LEU A 91 -6.75 -18.30 4.95
C LEU A 91 -5.89 -18.11 3.71
N ASP A 92 -6.21 -17.06 2.97
CA ASP A 92 -5.51 -16.73 1.74
C ASP A 92 -4.43 -15.67 2.03
N TRP A 93 -4.26 -14.69 1.15
CA TRP A 93 -3.28 -13.62 1.31
C TRP A 93 -3.69 -12.62 2.39
N GLY A 94 -2.70 -11.93 2.95
CA GLY A 94 -3.00 -10.83 3.86
C GLY A 94 -1.81 -9.98 4.21
N SER A 95 -2.11 -8.85 4.84
CA SER A 95 -1.14 -7.87 5.31
C SER A 95 -1.18 -7.77 6.82
N VAL A 96 -0.01 -7.87 7.45
CA VAL A 96 0.17 -7.57 8.87
C VAL A 96 0.86 -6.23 9.01
N ILE A 97 0.27 -5.34 9.82
CA ILE A 97 0.88 -4.08 10.21
C ILE A 97 1.00 -4.01 11.72
N ARG A 98 2.05 -3.36 12.22
CA ARG A 98 2.12 -2.95 13.64
C ARG A 98 1.65 -1.51 13.74
N SER A 99 0.47 -1.34 14.32
CA SER A 99 -0.21 -0.05 14.46
C SER A 99 0.58 0.87 15.38
N ARG A 100 0.77 2.12 14.95
CA ARG A 100 1.42 3.14 15.79
C ARG A 100 0.47 3.78 16.79
N LEU A 101 -0.83 3.61 16.58
CA LEU A 101 -1.88 4.22 17.40
C LEU A 101 -2.09 3.46 18.71
N ASP A 102 -2.04 2.14 18.67
CA ASP A 102 -2.33 1.25 19.80
C ASP A 102 -1.24 0.20 20.06
N GLY A 103 -0.19 0.15 19.23
CA GLY A 103 0.94 -0.77 19.40
C GLY A 103 0.65 -2.23 19.01
N LYS A 104 -0.61 -2.55 18.64
CA LYS A 104 -1.04 -3.90 18.28
C LYS A 104 -0.58 -4.28 16.87
N PHE A 105 -0.42 -5.57 16.66
CA PHE A 105 -0.41 -6.16 15.33
C PHE A 105 -1.83 -6.29 14.81
N LYS A 106 -2.04 -5.86 13.57
CA LYS A 106 -3.32 -5.88 12.86
C LYS A 106 -3.14 -6.70 11.60
N PHE A 107 -3.94 -7.75 11.45
CA PHE A 107 -3.89 -8.63 10.29
C PHE A 107 -5.16 -8.46 9.46
N PHE A 108 -4.95 -8.15 8.19
CA PHE A 108 -5.99 -8.01 7.19
C PHE A 108 -5.84 -9.16 6.20
N TYR A 109 -6.73 -10.14 6.27
CA TYR A 109 -6.59 -11.39 5.52
C TYR A 109 -7.80 -11.64 4.64
N SER A 110 -7.57 -12.23 3.47
CA SER A 110 -8.64 -12.67 2.59
C SER A 110 -9.05 -14.10 2.89
N THR A 111 -10.33 -14.36 2.62
CA THR A 111 -10.91 -15.69 2.56
C THR A 111 -12.12 -15.63 1.62
N GLU A 112 -12.64 -16.79 1.25
CA GLU A 112 -13.80 -16.90 0.40
C GLU A 112 -14.74 -18.01 0.88
N PHE A 113 -16.02 -17.79 0.63
CA PHE A 113 -17.09 -18.76 0.89
C PHE A 113 -18.12 -18.74 -0.25
N PRO A 114 -18.87 -19.83 -0.46
CA PRO A 114 -19.86 -19.90 -1.54
C PRO A 114 -20.90 -18.77 -1.45
N GLY A 115 -21.23 -18.20 -2.61
CA GLY A 115 -22.24 -17.15 -2.72
C GLY A 115 -22.58 -16.86 -4.17
N HIS A 116 -23.85 -16.57 -4.47
CA HIS A 116 -24.25 -16.23 -5.84
C HIS A 116 -24.34 -14.72 -5.98
N VAL A 117 -23.43 -14.14 -6.77
CA VAL A 117 -23.59 -12.77 -7.26
C VAL A 117 -24.22 -12.86 -8.65
N GLU A 118 -25.33 -12.16 -8.86
CA GLU A 118 -25.95 -12.02 -10.17
C GLU A 118 -24.92 -11.48 -11.18
N GLY A 119 -24.80 -12.11 -12.35
CA GLY A 119 -23.78 -11.75 -13.35
C GLY A 119 -22.46 -12.54 -13.25
N ALA A 120 -22.46 -13.72 -12.63
CA ALA A 120 -21.33 -14.66 -12.70
C ALA A 120 -20.95 -14.99 -14.15
N VAL A 121 -19.66 -14.90 -14.49
CA VAL A 121 -19.15 -15.19 -15.84
C VAL A 121 -17.94 -16.14 -15.78
N LEU A 122 -17.74 -16.88 -16.86
CA LEU A 122 -16.58 -17.75 -17.03
C LEU A 122 -15.40 -16.95 -17.61
N ILE A 123 -14.31 -16.85 -16.87
CA ILE A 123 -13.04 -16.26 -17.33
C ILE A 123 -11.95 -17.30 -17.14
N ASP A 124 -11.21 -17.63 -18.20
CA ASP A 124 -10.07 -18.57 -18.17
C ASP A 124 -10.38 -19.89 -17.44
N ASN A 125 -11.53 -20.50 -17.76
CA ASN A 125 -12.05 -21.73 -17.14
C ASN A 125 -12.36 -21.63 -15.63
N SER A 126 -12.33 -20.42 -15.06
CA SER A 126 -12.71 -20.14 -13.68
C SER A 126 -14.02 -19.36 -13.63
N MET A 127 -15.02 -19.89 -12.93
CA MET A 127 -16.34 -19.26 -12.83
C MET A 127 -16.34 -18.18 -11.75
N GLN A 128 -16.30 -16.94 -12.20
CA GLN A 128 -16.24 -15.74 -11.36
C GLN A 128 -17.63 -15.40 -10.82
N GLY A 129 -17.71 -14.85 -9.61
CA GLY A 129 -19.00 -14.46 -8.99
C GLY A 129 -19.77 -15.62 -8.33
N LYS A 130 -19.16 -16.80 -8.19
CA LYS A 130 -19.70 -17.95 -7.43
C LYS A 130 -19.29 -18.01 -5.96
N LYS A 131 -18.48 -17.04 -5.52
CA LYS A 131 -17.97 -16.95 -4.16
C LYS A 131 -18.01 -15.49 -3.71
N HIS A 132 -18.19 -15.29 -2.41
CA HIS A 132 -17.89 -14.03 -1.77
C HIS A 132 -16.41 -14.00 -1.44
N CYS A 133 -15.66 -13.09 -2.07
CA CYS A 133 -14.30 -12.78 -1.66
C CYS A 133 -14.39 -11.66 -0.61
N VAL A 134 -13.88 -11.92 0.58
CA VAL A 134 -13.97 -11.00 1.71
C VAL A 134 -12.60 -10.73 2.32
N VAL A 135 -12.49 -9.58 2.98
CA VAL A 135 -11.36 -9.23 3.83
C VAL A 135 -11.82 -9.20 5.27
N CYS A 136 -11.08 -9.90 6.10
CA CYS A 136 -11.32 -10.04 7.52
C CYS A 136 -10.21 -9.35 8.32
N TYR A 137 -10.53 -8.97 9.55
CA TYR A 137 -9.60 -8.29 10.46
C TYR A 137 -9.30 -9.15 11.70
N ALA A 138 -8.04 -9.36 12.03
CA ALA A 138 -7.61 -9.91 13.31
C ALA A 138 -6.63 -8.97 14.01
N GLU A 139 -6.54 -9.07 15.33
CA GLU A 139 -5.58 -8.29 16.13
C GLU A 139 -4.80 -9.17 17.10
N SER A 140 -3.58 -8.74 17.39
CA SER A 140 -2.67 -9.42 18.31
C SER A 140 -1.82 -8.41 19.05
N ASP A 141 -1.47 -8.71 20.30
CA ASP A 141 -0.56 -7.87 21.10
C ASP A 141 0.91 -8.24 20.88
N ASP A 142 1.18 -9.47 20.40
CA ASP A 142 2.52 -10.05 20.25
C ASP A 142 2.85 -10.55 18.83
N GLY A 143 1.87 -10.56 17.93
CA GLY A 143 1.99 -11.08 16.56
C GLY A 143 1.95 -12.61 16.46
N LEU A 144 1.72 -13.31 17.57
CA LEU A 144 1.71 -14.76 17.68
C LEU A 144 0.34 -15.30 18.07
N HIS A 145 -0.34 -14.62 19.00
CA HIS A 145 -1.68 -14.97 19.46
C HIS A 145 -2.69 -13.97 18.92
N TRP A 146 -3.60 -14.44 18.08
CA TRP A 146 -4.51 -13.58 17.34
C TRP A 146 -5.95 -13.72 17.84
N ARG A 147 -6.69 -12.62 17.77
CA ARG A 147 -8.12 -12.54 18.10
C ARG A 147 -8.89 -11.98 16.91
N ARG A 148 -10.07 -12.54 16.67
CA ARG A 148 -11.04 -12.07 15.68
C ARG A 148 -12.13 -11.28 16.41
N PRO A 149 -12.09 -9.94 16.44
CA PRO A 149 -13.12 -9.17 17.10
C PRO A 149 -14.45 -9.26 16.32
N ALA A 150 -15.56 -9.30 17.04
CA ALA A 150 -16.91 -9.31 16.47
C ALA A 150 -17.29 -7.91 15.93
N LEU A 151 -16.88 -7.62 14.70
CA LEU A 151 -17.11 -6.33 14.03
C LEU A 151 -18.46 -6.25 13.33
N ASN A 152 -18.97 -7.37 12.81
CA ASN A 152 -20.30 -7.49 12.19
C ASN A 152 -20.61 -6.42 11.13
N ARG A 153 -19.62 -5.99 10.33
CA ARG A 153 -19.84 -4.93 9.32
C ARG A 153 -20.51 -5.46 8.07
N HIS A 154 -20.25 -6.72 7.71
CA HIS A 154 -20.83 -7.38 6.56
C HIS A 154 -21.24 -8.81 6.90
N PHE A 155 -22.27 -9.33 6.22
CA PHE A 155 -22.78 -10.69 6.41
C PHE A 155 -23.16 -11.07 7.85
N ALA A 156 -23.50 -10.09 8.70
CA ALA A 156 -23.83 -10.36 10.11
C ALA A 156 -25.04 -11.29 10.29
N ASP A 157 -26.02 -11.22 9.38
CA ASP A 157 -27.20 -12.10 9.40
C ASP A 157 -26.84 -13.56 9.10
N GLN A 158 -25.83 -13.78 8.26
CA GLN A 158 -25.37 -15.13 7.89
C GLN A 158 -24.31 -15.65 8.87
N PHE A 159 -23.43 -14.76 9.33
CA PHE A 159 -22.31 -15.04 10.22
C PHE A 159 -22.34 -14.06 11.39
N PRO A 160 -23.15 -14.31 12.44
CA PRO A 160 -23.14 -13.46 13.61
C PRO A 160 -21.78 -13.52 14.31
N ASN A 161 -21.33 -12.40 14.85
CA ASN A 161 -20.03 -12.21 15.50
C ASN A 161 -18.81 -12.37 14.58
N ASN A 162 -18.95 -11.98 13.30
CA ASN A 162 -17.86 -12.02 12.34
C ASN A 162 -16.93 -10.79 12.40
N ASN A 163 -15.78 -10.93 11.76
CA ASN A 163 -14.75 -9.89 11.63
C ASN A 163 -14.55 -9.41 10.18
N ILE A 164 -15.56 -9.57 9.33
CA ILE A 164 -15.51 -9.18 7.92
C ILE A 164 -15.63 -7.67 7.82
N ILE A 165 -14.64 -7.01 7.21
CA ILE A 165 -14.55 -5.55 7.10
C ILE A 165 -14.74 -5.02 5.68
N LEU A 166 -14.54 -5.88 4.68
CA LEU A 166 -14.72 -5.51 3.29
C LEU A 166 -15.17 -6.76 2.53
N HIS A 167 -16.10 -6.57 1.61
CA HIS A 167 -16.47 -7.59 0.65
C HIS A 167 -16.41 -7.00 -0.74
N TRP A 168 -16.12 -7.86 -1.72
CA TRP A 168 -16.13 -7.43 -3.11
C TRP A 168 -17.02 -8.35 -3.94
N PRO A 169 -18.08 -7.82 -4.58
CA PRO A 169 -18.84 -8.58 -5.56
C PRO A 169 -18.01 -8.67 -6.86
N ALA A 170 -17.31 -9.80 -7.04
CA ALA A 170 -16.71 -10.31 -8.29
C ALA A 170 -15.19 -10.10 -8.57
N TYR A 171 -14.61 -11.10 -9.24
CA TYR A 171 -13.27 -11.14 -9.87
C TYR A 171 -12.07 -10.92 -8.93
N PHE A 172 -11.71 -11.95 -8.16
CA PHE A 172 -10.45 -12.06 -7.42
C PHE A 172 -10.04 -10.84 -6.56
N ASN A 173 -10.32 -10.89 -5.25
CA ASN A 173 -9.63 -10.03 -4.28
C ASN A 173 -8.37 -10.77 -3.79
N ASP A 174 -7.29 -10.63 -4.54
CA ASP A 174 -5.99 -11.22 -4.20
C ASP A 174 -5.08 -10.17 -3.56
N SER A 175 -4.30 -10.60 -2.56
CA SER A 175 -3.18 -9.83 -2.00
C SER A 175 -3.54 -8.44 -1.44
N VAL A 176 -4.49 -8.43 -0.49
CA VAL A 176 -4.93 -7.22 0.21
C VAL A 176 -3.74 -6.48 0.83
N SER A 177 -3.57 -5.22 0.44
CA SER A 177 -2.60 -4.29 0.98
C SER A 177 -3.32 -3.16 1.71
N VAL A 178 -2.92 -2.87 2.94
CA VAL A 178 -3.59 -1.88 3.80
C VAL A 178 -2.60 -0.81 4.24
N ILE A 179 -3.07 0.44 4.26
CA ILE A 179 -2.37 1.57 4.84
C ILE A 179 -3.18 2.04 6.05
N GLU A 180 -2.54 2.20 7.20
CA GLU A 180 -3.20 2.76 8.39
C GLU A 180 -3.31 4.28 8.26
N ASP A 181 -4.54 4.80 8.27
CA ASP A 181 -4.78 6.23 8.42
C ASP A 181 -4.63 6.63 9.89
N TRP A 182 -3.67 7.51 10.18
CA TRP A 182 -3.39 8.01 11.54
C TRP A 182 -4.18 9.25 11.93
N HIS A 183 -4.88 9.86 10.97
CA HIS A 183 -5.65 11.08 11.19
C HIS A 183 -7.10 10.78 11.57
N GLU A 184 -7.66 9.68 11.09
CA GLU A 184 -9.00 9.25 11.50
C GLU A 184 -9.00 8.85 12.99
N ARG A 185 -9.88 9.51 13.76
CA ARG A 185 -10.03 9.30 15.20
C ARG A 185 -11.36 8.65 15.55
N ASP A 186 -12.34 8.68 14.65
CA ASP A 186 -13.62 8.02 14.84
C ASP A 186 -13.47 6.50 14.73
N PRO A 187 -13.66 5.73 15.82
CA PRO A 187 -13.58 4.28 15.79
C PRO A 187 -14.57 3.63 14.82
N ALA A 188 -15.70 4.29 14.52
CA ALA A 188 -16.70 3.77 13.60
C ALA A 188 -16.22 3.74 12.14
N ARG A 189 -15.23 4.57 11.79
CA ARG A 189 -14.69 4.79 10.44
C ARG A 189 -13.30 4.18 10.21
N ARG A 190 -12.88 3.28 11.10
CA ARG A 190 -11.55 2.64 11.08
C ARG A 190 -11.35 1.65 9.92
N TYR A 191 -12.45 1.20 9.30
CA TYR A 191 -12.48 0.16 8.29
C TYR A 191 -13.29 0.63 7.08
#